data_AF-A0A959GBD2-F1
#
_entry.id   AF-A0A959GBD2-F1
#
_cell.length_a   1.000
_cell.length_b   1.000
_cell.length_c   1.000
_cell.angle_alpha   90.00
_cell.angle_beta   90.00
_cell.angle_gamma   90.00
#
_symmetry.space_group_name_H-M   'P 1'
#
loop_
_entity.id
_entity.type
_entity.pdbx_description
1 polymer ?
#
loop_
_entity_poly.entity_id
_entity_poly.type
_entity_poly.pdbx_seq_one_letter_code
_entity_poly.pdbx_strand_id
1 'polypeptide(L)'
;MRLRDVLICCLLVRVAGAQELPPLGELYASIDSFYAAEVHANLLEFREDRKGEWLKYVPNVGLTYTVAGDPRPSVSFNTGILYQAKRDKQRNAARRRSIEEKGGLQAAHARGRVAKLYASYLLKQEALSARRELLSIDEQLFRMEEDRYRQEEISPGDFLNAKRGWLVKQQAVEDLKMELELLRQEILVESFRMGR
;
A
#
# COMPACT_ATOMS: atom_id res chain seq x y z
N MET A 1 37.68 -3.54 13.92
CA MET A 1 36.95 -2.55 13.10
C MET A 1 35.50 -2.99 13.03
N ARG A 2 34.58 -2.12 13.47
CA ARG A 2 33.29 -2.49 14.06
C ARG A 2 32.16 -2.59 13.03
N LEU A 3 31.44 -3.71 13.09
CA LEU A 3 30.26 -4.10 12.31
C LEU A 3 28.95 -3.42 12.80
N ARG A 4 28.98 -2.15 13.22
CA ARG A 4 27.81 -1.48 13.83
C ARG A 4 27.13 -0.40 12.99
N ASP A 5 27.65 -0.06 11.82
CA ASP A 5 27.27 1.19 11.15
C ASP A 5 26.40 1.04 9.88
N VAL A 6 25.86 -0.14 9.57
CA VAL A 6 25.05 -0.34 8.34
C VAL A 6 23.57 -0.62 8.64
N LEU A 7 23.18 -0.78 9.91
CA LEU A 7 21.84 -1.26 10.27
C LEU A 7 20.98 -0.21 10.99
N ILE A 8 21.11 1.06 10.62
CA ILE A 8 20.20 2.14 11.06
C ILE A 8 20.11 3.17 9.94
N CYS A 9 19.41 2.88 8.84
CA CYS A 9 19.18 3.88 7.78
C CYS A 9 17.79 3.88 7.13
N CYS A 10 16.83 3.07 7.60
CA CYS A 10 15.48 3.03 6.99
C CYS A 10 14.30 3.39 7.91
N LEU A 11 14.54 3.90 9.11
CA LEU A 11 13.46 4.30 10.02
C LEU A 11 13.65 5.73 10.54
N LEU A 12 13.96 6.63 9.63
CA LEU A 12 13.59 8.04 9.79
C LEU A 12 12.40 8.28 8.88
N VAL A 13 11.22 7.83 9.33
CA VAL A 13 9.96 8.43 8.89
C VAL A 13 10.07 9.89 9.28
N ARG A 14 10.39 10.72 8.29
CA ARG A 14 10.40 12.16 8.39
C ARG A 14 8.96 12.58 8.64
N VAL A 15 8.54 12.64 9.90
CA VAL A 15 7.33 13.38 10.31
C VAL A 15 7.70 14.86 10.23
N ALA A 16 7.93 15.34 9.00
CA ALA A 16 8.19 16.73 8.71
C ALA A 16 6.93 17.32 8.09
N GLY A 17 6.11 17.97 8.92
CA GLY A 17 5.33 19.16 8.53
C GLY A 17 4.31 19.07 7.40
N ALA A 18 3.83 17.89 6.99
CA ALA A 18 2.92 17.78 5.84
C ALA A 18 1.45 18.05 6.25
N GLN A 19 1.06 19.33 6.28
CA GLN A 19 -0.36 19.71 6.18
C GLN A 19 -0.94 19.42 4.78
N GLU A 20 -0.07 19.22 3.78
CA GLU A 20 -0.47 18.85 2.42
C GLU A 20 -0.22 17.37 2.11
N LEU A 21 -1.13 16.79 1.33
CA LEU A 21 -1.02 15.43 0.84
C LEU A 21 0.14 15.34 -0.18
N PRO A 22 1.01 14.31 -0.10
CA PRO A 22 2.09 14.15 -1.08
C PRO A 22 1.55 14.06 -2.51
N PRO A 23 2.31 14.51 -3.51
CA PRO A 23 1.90 14.39 -4.90
C PRO A 23 1.71 12.93 -5.29
N LEU A 24 0.75 12.66 -6.17
CA LEU A 24 0.35 11.31 -6.58
C LEU A 24 1.52 10.44 -7.06
N GLY A 25 2.53 11.05 -7.71
CA GLY A 25 3.72 10.35 -8.17
C GLY A 25 4.56 9.73 -7.03
N GLU A 26 4.67 10.41 -5.90
CA GLU A 26 5.39 9.89 -4.72
C GLU A 26 4.62 8.74 -4.07
N LEU A 27 3.30 8.84 -4.01
CA LEU A 27 2.43 7.77 -3.51
C LEU A 27 2.56 6.51 -4.36
N TYR A 28 2.61 6.65 -5.69
CA TYR A 28 2.84 5.53 -6.60
C TYR A 28 4.24 4.93 -6.46
N ALA A 29 5.27 5.77 -6.32
CA ALA A 29 6.62 5.29 -6.10
C ALA A 29 6.75 4.46 -4.82
N SER A 30 6.06 4.86 -3.74
CA SER A 30 5.98 4.07 -2.49
C SER A 30 5.38 2.69 -2.75
N ILE A 31 4.19 2.64 -3.39
CA ILE A 31 3.50 1.39 -3.73
C ILE A 31 4.41 0.48 -4.57
N ASP A 32 5.08 1.03 -5.56
CA ASP A 32 5.96 0.30 -6.46
C ASP A 32 7.17 -0.28 -5.75
N SER A 33 7.80 0.53 -4.90
CA SER A 33 8.95 0.09 -4.10
C SER A 33 8.57 -1.04 -3.15
N PHE A 34 7.37 -0.98 -2.56
CA PHE A 34 6.86 -2.01 -1.69
C PHE A 34 6.64 -3.33 -2.44
N TYR A 35 5.87 -3.31 -3.53
CA TYR A 35 5.56 -4.53 -4.28
C TYR A 35 6.78 -5.10 -4.98
N ALA A 36 7.72 -4.26 -5.42
CA ALA A 36 9.01 -4.73 -5.93
C ALA A 36 9.80 -5.48 -4.84
N ALA A 37 9.81 -4.99 -3.60
CA ALA A 37 10.45 -5.66 -2.48
C ALA A 37 9.75 -6.99 -2.12
N GLU A 38 8.41 -7.02 -2.12
CA GLU A 38 7.63 -8.23 -1.88
C GLU A 38 7.88 -9.30 -2.96
N VAL A 39 7.83 -8.91 -4.24
CA VAL A 39 8.17 -9.80 -5.37
C VAL A 39 9.59 -10.31 -5.24
N HIS A 40 10.55 -9.44 -4.93
CA HIS A 40 11.94 -9.84 -4.72
C HIS A 40 12.06 -10.86 -3.59
N ALA A 41 11.42 -10.63 -2.44
CA ALA A 41 11.44 -11.56 -1.31
C ALA A 41 10.86 -12.94 -1.68
N ASN A 42 9.75 -12.97 -2.42
CA ASN A 42 9.13 -14.21 -2.89
C ASN A 42 10.00 -14.95 -3.93
N LEU A 43 10.73 -14.20 -4.77
CA LEU A 43 11.64 -14.79 -5.76
C LEU A 43 12.92 -15.37 -5.12
N LEU A 44 13.30 -14.96 -3.90
CA LEU A 44 14.45 -15.53 -3.20
C LEU A 44 14.29 -17.03 -2.92
N GLU A 45 13.08 -17.54 -2.72
CA GLU A 45 12.81 -18.98 -2.55
C GLU A 45 13.27 -19.79 -3.78
N PHE A 46 13.20 -19.20 -4.97
CA PHE A 46 13.56 -19.83 -6.24
C PHE A 46 15.01 -19.56 -6.65
N ARG A 47 15.80 -18.93 -5.77
CA ARG A 47 17.22 -18.69 -6.01
C ARG A 47 17.96 -20.01 -5.79
N GLU A 48 18.09 -20.77 -6.87
CA GLU A 48 18.86 -22.02 -6.88
C GLU A 48 20.35 -21.69 -6.65
N ASP A 49 20.82 -21.88 -5.41
CA ASP A 49 22.25 -22.00 -5.16
C ASP A 49 22.76 -23.20 -5.96
N ARG A 50 23.51 -22.93 -7.02
CA ARG A 50 23.95 -23.92 -8.03
C ARG A 50 24.86 -25.02 -7.48
N LYS A 51 25.16 -25.02 -6.18
CA LYS A 51 26.09 -25.95 -5.54
C LYS A 51 25.40 -27.31 -5.35
N GLY A 52 25.73 -28.26 -6.23
CA GLY A 52 25.23 -29.63 -6.15
C GLY A 52 24.06 -29.96 -7.09
N GLU A 53 23.60 -29.02 -7.93
CA GLU A 53 22.58 -29.34 -8.94
C GLU A 53 23.03 -30.42 -9.93
N TRP A 54 24.33 -30.49 -10.23
CA TRP A 54 24.91 -31.51 -11.09
C TRP A 54 24.76 -32.94 -10.51
N LEU A 55 24.63 -33.08 -9.18
CA LEU A 55 24.45 -34.36 -8.50
C LEU A 55 23.14 -35.04 -8.91
N LYS A 56 22.12 -34.26 -9.32
CA LYS A 56 20.85 -34.79 -9.84
C LYS A 56 21.02 -35.62 -11.11
N TYR A 57 22.15 -35.48 -11.81
CA TYR A 57 22.43 -36.17 -13.07
C TYR A 57 23.43 -37.31 -12.94
N VAL A 58 23.98 -37.53 -11.74
CA VAL A 58 24.96 -38.59 -11.49
C VAL A 58 24.22 -39.93 -11.34
N PRO A 59 24.71 -41.02 -11.98
CA PRO A 59 24.15 -42.34 -11.77
C PRO A 59 24.29 -42.77 -10.31
N ASN A 60 23.31 -43.52 -9.80
CA ASN A 60 23.39 -44.07 -8.45
C ASN A 60 24.37 -45.25 -8.46
N VAL A 61 25.48 -45.08 -7.73
CA VAL A 61 26.48 -46.13 -7.50
C VAL A 61 26.24 -46.69 -6.10
N GLY A 62 26.01 -47.99 -6.00
CA GLY A 62 25.68 -48.64 -4.73
C GLY A 62 26.32 -50.02 -4.60
N LEU A 63 26.53 -50.46 -3.36
CA LEU A 63 26.93 -51.83 -3.06
C LEU A 63 25.66 -52.66 -2.83
N THR A 64 25.54 -53.78 -3.53
CA THR A 64 24.46 -54.76 -3.35
C THR A 64 25.06 -56.08 -2.87
N TYR A 65 24.29 -56.96 -2.25
CA TYR A 65 24.79 -58.25 -1.76
C TYR A 65 24.09 -59.41 -2.45
N THR A 66 24.84 -60.47 -2.75
CA THR A 66 24.27 -61.72 -3.28
C THR A 66 23.56 -62.50 -2.18
N VAL A 67 22.78 -63.53 -2.55
CA VAL A 67 22.12 -64.44 -1.58
C VAL A 67 23.15 -65.15 -0.68
N ALA A 68 24.40 -65.28 -1.14
CA ALA A 68 25.52 -65.81 -0.37
C ALA A 68 26.24 -64.76 0.52
N GLY A 69 25.83 -63.48 0.46
CA GLY A 69 26.39 -62.40 1.29
C GLY A 69 27.60 -61.67 0.69
N ASP A 70 27.97 -61.93 -0.56
CA ASP A 70 29.13 -61.28 -1.19
C ASP A 70 28.79 -59.90 -1.75
N PRO A 71 29.65 -58.88 -1.58
CA PRO A 71 29.43 -57.54 -2.11
C PRO A 71 29.58 -57.50 -3.63
N ARG A 72 28.57 -56.94 -4.30
CA ARG A 72 28.53 -56.69 -5.74
C ARG A 72 28.32 -55.20 -6.00
N PRO A 73 29.27 -54.51 -6.66
CA PRO A 73 29.07 -53.13 -7.09
C PRO A 73 27.94 -53.08 -8.12
N SER A 74 27.06 -52.11 -7.97
CA SER A 74 25.93 -51.87 -8.88
C SER A 74 25.94 -50.41 -9.31
N VAL A 75 25.66 -50.17 -10.60
CA VAL A 75 25.45 -48.84 -11.15
C VAL A 75 24.08 -48.85 -11.79
N SER A 76 23.24 -47.90 -11.39
CA SER A 76 21.90 -47.73 -11.96
C SER A 76 21.73 -46.31 -12.45
N PHE A 77 21.11 -46.16 -13.62
CA PHE A 77 20.80 -44.87 -14.21
C PHE A 77 19.32 -44.84 -14.61
N ASN A 78 18.61 -43.82 -14.14
CA ASN A 78 17.18 -43.65 -14.41
C ASN A 78 16.97 -42.42 -15.30
N THR A 79 16.55 -42.65 -16.55
CA THR A 79 16.26 -41.59 -17.51
C THR A 79 15.07 -40.71 -17.10
N GLY A 80 14.16 -41.23 -16.25
CA GLY A 80 13.06 -40.46 -15.68
C GLY A 80 13.51 -39.25 -14.86
N ILE A 81 14.70 -39.31 -14.25
CA ILE A 81 15.29 -38.18 -13.50
C ILE A 81 15.57 -36.99 -14.42
N LEU A 82 16.01 -37.25 -15.67
CA LEU A 82 16.24 -36.19 -16.66
C LEU A 82 14.93 -35.48 -17.05
N TYR A 83 13.87 -36.25 -17.27
CA TYR A 83 12.55 -35.70 -17.59
C TYR A 83 11.96 -34.92 -16.42
N GLN A 84 12.09 -35.43 -15.19
CA GLN A 84 11.65 -34.74 -13.97
C GLN A 84 12.41 -33.42 -13.78
N ALA A 85 13.75 -33.43 -13.90
CA ALA A 85 14.55 -32.21 -13.79
C ALA A 85 14.17 -31.15 -14.84
N LYS A 86 13.89 -31.57 -16.08
CA LYS A 86 13.41 -30.65 -17.13
C LYS A 86 12.03 -30.07 -16.80
N ARG A 87 11.11 -30.90 -16.30
CA ARG A 87 9.75 -30.48 -15.91
C ARG A 87 9.78 -29.55 -14.69
N ASP A 88 10.63 -29.83 -13.71
CA ASP A 88 10.80 -29.01 -12.51
C ASP A 88 11.38 -27.64 -12.86
N LYS A 89 12.36 -27.59 -13.76
CA LYS A 89 12.88 -26.32 -14.29
C LYS A 89 11.80 -25.49 -14.98
N GLN A 90 10.95 -26.11 -15.80
CA GLN A 90 9.82 -25.43 -16.44
C GLN A 90 8.79 -24.95 -15.41
N ARG A 91 8.49 -25.77 -14.39
CA ARG A 91 7.57 -25.42 -13.31
C ARG A 91 8.10 -24.25 -12.48
N ASN A 92 9.39 -24.25 -12.14
CA ASN A 92 10.05 -23.16 -11.42
C ASN A 92 10.02 -21.87 -12.25
N ALA A 93 10.32 -21.95 -13.54
CA ALA A 93 10.23 -20.80 -14.44
C ALA A 93 8.80 -20.24 -14.53
N ALA A 94 7.79 -21.11 -14.64
CA ALA A 94 6.38 -20.70 -14.66
C ALA A 94 5.95 -20.06 -13.33
N ARG A 95 6.36 -20.63 -12.20
CA ARG A 95 6.09 -20.08 -10.86
C ARG A 95 6.68 -18.69 -10.67
N ARG A 96 7.94 -18.49 -11.07
CA ARG A 96 8.60 -17.17 -11.01
C ARG A 96 7.84 -16.12 -11.81
N ARG A 97 7.45 -16.45 -13.06
CA ARG A 97 6.61 -15.56 -13.88
C ARG A 97 5.28 -15.24 -13.20
N SER A 98 4.62 -16.24 -12.63
CA SER A 98 3.36 -16.05 -11.90
C SER A 98 3.51 -15.11 -10.69
N ILE A 99 4.64 -15.16 -9.98
CA ILE A 99 4.93 -14.24 -8.86
C ILE A 99 5.10 -12.82 -9.37
N GLU A 100 5.88 -12.62 -10.44
CA GLU A 100 6.11 -11.32 -11.06
C GLU A 100 4.79 -10.70 -11.57
N GLU A 101 3.98 -11.47 -12.31
CA GLU A 101 2.69 -11.03 -12.84
C GLU A 101 1.71 -10.69 -11.71
N LYS A 102 1.64 -11.54 -10.68
CA LYS A 102 0.77 -11.30 -9.52
C LYS A 102 1.14 -10.02 -8.79
N GLY A 103 2.44 -9.80 -8.53
CA GLY A 103 2.92 -8.58 -7.88
C GLY A 103 2.63 -7.33 -8.71
N GLY A 104 2.83 -7.40 -10.03
CA GLY A 104 2.49 -6.30 -10.95
C GLY A 104 0.99 -5.96 -10.94
N LEU A 105 0.12 -6.97 -10.94
CA LEU A 105 -1.32 -6.79 -10.88
C LEU A 105 -1.77 -6.20 -9.53
N GLN A 106 -1.17 -6.65 -8.43
CA GLN A 106 -1.45 -6.11 -7.09
C GLN A 106 -1.03 -4.64 -6.98
N ALA A 107 0.15 -4.28 -7.49
CA ALA A 107 0.62 -2.90 -7.56
C ALA A 107 -0.33 -2.03 -8.39
N ALA A 108 -0.73 -2.48 -9.58
CA ALA A 108 -1.67 -1.76 -10.43
C ALA A 108 -3.03 -1.53 -9.74
N HIS A 109 -3.55 -2.55 -9.05
CA HIS A 109 -4.80 -2.42 -8.30
C HIS A 109 -4.68 -1.43 -7.12
N ALA A 110 -3.56 -1.47 -6.38
CA ALA A 110 -3.29 -0.52 -5.31
C ALA A 110 -3.20 0.92 -5.82
N ARG A 111 -2.48 1.15 -6.93
CA ARG A 111 -2.44 2.46 -7.61
C ARG A 111 -3.83 2.93 -8.02
N GLY A 112 -4.67 2.04 -8.56
CA GLY A 112 -6.05 2.36 -8.93
C GLY A 112 -6.90 2.79 -7.73
N ARG A 113 -6.77 2.12 -6.58
CA ARG A 113 -7.45 2.51 -5.34
C ARG A 113 -6.99 3.89 -4.87
N VAL A 114 -5.67 4.12 -4.80
CA VAL A 114 -5.11 5.41 -4.41
C VAL A 114 -5.52 6.53 -5.37
N ALA A 115 -5.55 6.27 -6.69
CA ALA A 115 -6.03 7.23 -7.69
C ALA A 115 -7.47 7.68 -7.40
N LYS A 116 -8.36 6.73 -7.12
CA LYS A 116 -9.77 6.99 -6.82
C LYS A 116 -9.93 7.81 -5.53
N LEU A 117 -9.19 7.46 -4.48
CA LEU A 117 -9.21 8.18 -3.20
C LEU A 117 -8.66 9.60 -3.38
N TYR A 118 -7.56 9.75 -4.11
CA TYR A 118 -6.95 11.04 -4.41
C TYR A 118 -7.89 11.96 -5.21
N ALA A 119 -8.59 11.42 -6.21
CA ALA A 119 -9.61 12.18 -6.96
C ALA A 119 -10.76 12.64 -6.04
N SER A 120 -11.22 11.76 -5.14
CA SER A 120 -12.25 12.10 -4.14
C SER A 120 -11.78 13.19 -3.17
N TYR A 121 -10.51 13.14 -2.76
CA TYR A 121 -9.89 14.16 -1.92
C TYR A 121 -9.88 15.53 -2.59
N LEU A 122 -9.43 15.61 -3.85
CA LEU A 122 -9.43 16.87 -4.62
C LEU A 122 -10.83 17.47 -4.75
N LEU A 123 -11.82 16.65 -5.09
CA LEU A 123 -13.20 17.10 -5.25
C LEU A 123 -13.79 17.63 -3.93
N LYS A 124 -13.48 16.98 -2.80
CA LYS A 124 -13.90 17.47 -1.48
C LYS A 124 -13.14 18.71 -1.05
N GLN A 125 -11.88 18.86 -1.45
CA GLN A 125 -11.09 20.06 -1.18
C GLN A 125 -11.70 21.29 -1.88
N GLU A 126 -12.11 21.13 -3.14
CA GLU A 126 -12.84 22.16 -3.89
C GLU A 126 -14.22 22.45 -3.29
N ALA A 127 -14.95 21.41 -2.86
CA ALA A 127 -16.23 21.60 -2.16
C ALA A 127 -16.06 22.38 -0.85
N LEU A 128 -14.98 22.11 -0.11
CA LEU A 128 -14.66 22.82 1.14
C LEU A 128 -14.30 24.28 0.88
N SER A 129 -13.55 24.60 -0.18
CA SER A 129 -13.23 25.99 -0.50
C SER A 129 -14.50 26.77 -0.85
N ALA A 130 -15.37 26.23 -1.69
CA ALA A 130 -16.66 26.85 -2.01
C ALA A 130 -17.55 27.02 -0.77
N ARG A 131 -17.57 26.03 0.13
CA ARG A 131 -18.35 26.10 1.38
C ARG A 131 -17.82 27.17 2.34
N ARG A 132 -16.50 27.38 2.39
CA ARG A 132 -15.88 28.45 3.20
C ARG A 132 -16.24 29.83 2.67
N GLU A 133 -16.26 30.01 1.36
CA GLU A 133 -16.71 31.26 0.74
C GLU A 133 -18.17 31.56 1.09
N LEU A 134 -19.06 30.56 0.97
CA LEU A 134 -20.46 30.71 1.39
C LEU A 134 -20.60 31.03 2.88
N LEU A 135 -19.83 30.36 3.74
CA LEU A 135 -19.85 30.62 5.17
C LEU A 135 -19.43 32.05 5.50
N SER A 136 -18.50 32.63 4.74
CA SER A 136 -18.10 34.04 4.92
C SER A 136 -19.23 35.03 4.62
N ILE A 137 -20.06 34.73 3.61
CA ILE A 137 -21.26 35.52 3.29
C ILE A 137 -22.29 35.34 4.40
N ASP A 138 -22.51 34.11 4.85
CA ASP A 138 -23.44 33.80 5.93
C ASP A 138 -23.03 34.45 7.27
N GLU A 139 -21.72 34.60 7.52
CA GLU A 139 -21.21 35.34 8.67
C GLU A 139 -21.58 36.82 8.58
N GLN A 140 -21.47 37.44 7.40
CA GLN A 140 -21.89 38.84 7.20
C GLN A 140 -23.39 39.01 7.41
N LEU A 141 -24.21 38.11 6.85
CA LEU A 141 -25.66 38.11 7.05
C LEU A 141 -26.03 37.93 8.53
N PHE A 142 -25.34 37.04 9.23
CA PHE A 142 -25.59 36.81 10.65
C PHE A 142 -25.22 38.05 11.50
N ARG A 143 -24.13 38.75 11.18
CA ARG A 143 -23.78 40.02 11.84
C ARG A 143 -24.85 41.09 11.66
N MET A 144 -25.45 41.17 10.47
CA MET A 144 -26.58 42.08 10.22
C MET A 144 -27.78 41.71 11.11
N GLU A 145 -28.12 40.43 11.25
CA GLU A 145 -29.18 39.98 12.15
C GLU A 145 -28.85 40.24 13.63
N GLU A 146 -27.59 40.12 14.06
CA GLU A 146 -27.17 40.54 15.41
C GLU A 146 -27.41 42.03 15.65
N ASP A 147 -27.10 42.88 14.68
CA ASP A 147 -27.30 44.32 14.80
C ASP A 147 -28.80 44.68 14.82
N ARG A 148 -29.63 44.01 14.02
CA ARG A 148 -31.10 44.16 14.04
C ARG A 148 -31.70 43.73 15.37
N TYR A 149 -31.18 42.66 15.98
CA TYR A 149 -31.61 42.23 17.31
C TYR A 149 -31.23 43.25 18.40
N ARG A 150 -30.02 43.81 18.33
CA ARG A 150 -29.57 44.87 19.26
C ARG A 150 -30.40 46.15 19.15
N GLN A 151 -30.92 46.43 17.96
CA GLN A 151 -31.82 47.55 17.69
C GLN A 151 -33.29 47.22 18.01
N GLU A 152 -33.57 46.04 18.58
CA GLU A 152 -34.91 45.54 18.93
C GLU A 152 -35.87 45.42 17.73
N GLU A 153 -35.34 45.33 16.51
CA GLU A 153 -36.14 45.19 15.28
C GLU A 153 -36.71 43.79 15.07
N ILE A 154 -36.14 42.78 15.73
CA ILE A 154 -36.52 41.37 15.60
C ILE A 154 -36.72 40.74 16.98
N SER A 155 -37.57 39.70 17.03
CA SER A 155 -37.83 38.99 18.27
C SER A 155 -36.65 38.10 18.69
N PRO A 156 -36.48 37.79 19.99
CA PRO A 156 -35.47 36.83 20.44
C PRO A 156 -35.61 35.44 19.79
N GLY A 157 -36.84 35.02 19.47
CA GLY A 157 -37.09 33.74 18.80
C GLY A 157 -36.53 33.69 17.39
N ASP A 158 -36.73 34.76 16.62
CA ASP A 158 -36.21 34.90 15.25
C ASP A 158 -34.68 34.95 15.25
N PHE A 159 -34.11 35.72 16.16
CA PHE A 159 -32.65 35.77 16.35
C PHE A 159 -32.06 34.40 16.70
N LEU A 160 -32.65 33.66 17.64
CA LEU A 160 -32.17 32.32 18.01
C LEU A 160 -32.27 31.33 16.84
N ASN A 161 -33.31 31.45 16.00
CA ASN A 161 -33.42 30.65 14.79
C ASN A 161 -32.31 30.98 13.78
N ALA A 162 -31.99 32.26 13.57
CA ALA A 162 -30.89 32.70 12.72
C ALA A 162 -29.54 32.19 13.25
N LYS A 163 -29.29 32.34 14.56
CA LYS A 163 -28.08 31.83 15.23
C LYS A 163 -27.92 30.32 15.09
N ARG A 164 -29.01 29.57 15.30
CA ARG A 164 -29.01 28.12 15.07
C ARG A 164 -28.66 27.78 13.62
N GLY A 165 -29.26 28.49 12.66
CA GLY A 165 -28.97 28.30 11.23
C GLY A 165 -27.50 28.52 10.89
N TRP A 166 -26.90 29.59 11.42
CA TRP A 166 -25.47 29.88 11.26
C TRP A 166 -24.58 28.78 11.87
N LEU A 167 -24.86 28.34 13.10
CA LEU A 167 -24.11 27.26 13.76
C LEU A 167 -24.16 25.93 12.99
N VAL A 168 -25.31 25.57 12.44
CA VAL A 168 -25.45 24.35 11.60
C VAL A 168 -24.58 24.44 10.35
N LYS A 169 -24.51 25.62 9.72
CA LYS A 169 -23.66 25.83 8.54
C LYS A 169 -22.17 25.76 8.89
N GLN A 170 -21.78 26.30 10.05
CA GLN A 170 -20.42 26.20 10.57
C GLN A 170 -20.06 24.73 10.85
N GLN A 171 -20.94 23.98 11.51
CA GLN A 171 -20.74 22.56 11.77
C GLN A 171 -20.54 21.77 10.47
N ALA A 172 -21.33 22.03 9.43
CA ALA A 172 -21.18 21.37 8.13
C ALA A 172 -19.79 21.58 7.49
N VAL A 173 -19.14 22.73 7.73
CA VAL A 173 -17.76 22.98 7.27
C VAL A 173 -16.76 22.15 8.07
N GLU A 174 -16.94 22.03 9.38
CA GLU A 174 -16.09 21.19 10.22
C GLU A 174 -16.24 19.70 9.87
N ASP A 175 -17.46 19.24 9.60
CA ASP A 175 -17.73 17.86 9.16
C ASP A 175 -16.96 17.54 7.86
N LEU A 176 -16.99 18.45 6.88
CA LEU A 176 -16.21 18.30 5.63
C LEU A 176 -14.69 18.28 5.86
N LYS A 177 -14.18 19.07 6.80
CA LYS A 177 -12.76 19.02 7.18
C LYS A 177 -12.39 17.67 7.78
N MET A 178 -13.22 17.14 8.67
CA MET A 178 -13.02 15.82 9.26
C MET A 178 -13.01 14.72 8.19
N GLU A 179 -13.96 14.75 7.25
CA GLU A 179 -13.99 13.80 6.13
C GLU A 179 -12.74 13.87 5.25
N LEU A 180 -12.21 15.07 5.00
CA LEU A 180 -10.96 15.25 4.25
C LEU A 180 -9.75 14.67 4.99
N GLU A 181 -9.66 14.85 6.31
CA GLU A 181 -8.60 14.25 7.11
C GLU A 181 -8.69 12.72 7.13
N LEU A 182 -9.91 12.16 7.20
CA LEU A 182 -10.12 10.72 7.09
C LEU A 182 -9.65 10.18 5.74
N LEU A 183 -10.02 10.84 4.64
CA LEU A 183 -9.54 10.48 3.30
C LEU A 183 -8.02 10.60 3.19
N ARG A 184 -7.42 11.64 3.77
CA ARG A 184 -5.96 11.80 3.79
C ARG A 184 -5.30 10.62 4.50
N GLN A 185 -5.81 10.25 5.67
CA GLN A 185 -5.32 9.08 6.41
C GLN A 185 -5.51 7.79 5.60
N GLU A 186 -6.65 7.62 4.95
CA GLU A 186 -6.93 6.44 4.11
C GLU A 186 -5.95 6.34 2.92
N ILE A 187 -5.65 7.46 2.25
CA ILE A 187 -4.67 7.51 1.15
C ILE A 187 -3.27 7.14 1.65
N LEU A 188 -2.84 7.71 2.78
CA LEU A 188 -1.54 7.39 3.37
C LEU A 188 -1.49 5.93 3.79
N VAL A 189 -2.57 5.41 4.38
CA VAL A 189 -2.67 4.00 4.73
C VAL A 189 -2.60 3.15 3.47
N GLU A 190 -3.40 3.36 2.42
CA GLU A 190 -3.32 2.53 1.21
C GLU A 190 -1.97 2.58 0.49
N SER A 191 -1.24 3.71 0.58
CA SER A 191 0.10 3.86 -0.02
C SER A 191 1.25 3.32 0.84
N PHE A 192 1.08 3.20 2.16
CA PHE A 192 2.13 2.77 3.11
C PHE A 192 1.81 1.47 3.89
N ARG A 193 0.55 1.02 3.98
CA ARG A 193 0.07 -0.10 4.83
C ARG A 193 0.60 -1.46 4.40
N MET A 194 1.18 -1.57 3.22
CA MET A 194 1.62 -2.87 2.75
C MET A 194 2.95 -3.31 3.39
N GLY A 195 3.71 -2.39 3.99
CA GLY A 195 4.98 -2.69 4.69
C GLY A 195 4.88 -3.33 6.08
N ARG A 196 3.77 -3.97 6.48
CA ARG A 196 3.63 -4.63 7.79
C ARG A 196 3.33 -6.11 7.67
#